data_AF-A0A4S4KFR7-F1
#
_entry.id   AF-A0A4S4KFR7-F1
#
_cell.length_a   1.000
_cell.length_b   1.000
_cell.length_c   1.000
_cell.angle_alpha   90.00
_cell.angle_beta   90.00
_cell.angle_gamma   90.00
#
_symmetry.space_group_name_H-M   'P 1'
#
loop_
_entity.id
_entity.type
_entity.pdbx_description
1 polymer ?
#
loop_
_entity_poly.entity_id
_entity_poly.type
_entity_poly.pdbx_seq_one_letter_code
_entity_poly.pdbx_strand_id
1 'polypeptide(L)'
;MVFKVAEQVVGRTDSQENGTCATVFPLYGATDEDMQTADLSASLDAAPLLSIKDINLTKDESAFLRECLIHTILRIIVDFGGTQFTCYKADVAVCTPVTSEKIPVHKTDTYPLPTKNIDESSITGNAEVIDTIFQELGYNDTNAKACGKVKIVHGDQLSVSRICSVSSNRVGHEGICSSYLDVVCGPGLFHAQIHAIFGTLQTHWGNSSLGHWDPGSLTFHNSVLFRKPITLTSLPPYRTCHNLVFVSLYAQILHCLELISGTYLDRYVQTFTFQELQLHATSILDIYANLESVQELQTARANEVL
;
A
#
# COMPACT_ATOMS: atom_id res chain seq x y z
N MET A 1 3.60 -28.27 3.66
CA MET A 1 2.95 -29.45 3.05
C MET A 1 1.51 -29.43 3.55
N VAL A 2 0.54 -29.13 2.66
CA VAL A 2 -0.88 -28.94 3.02
C VAL A 2 -1.58 -30.29 2.92
N PHE A 3 -2.10 -30.81 4.03
CA PHE A 3 -2.99 -31.97 4.00
C PHE A 3 -4.39 -31.49 3.60
N LYS A 4 -4.82 -31.83 2.39
CA LYS A 4 -6.23 -31.74 1.97
C LYS A 4 -7.01 -32.78 2.77
N VAL A 5 -7.80 -32.36 3.75
CA VAL A 5 -8.94 -33.16 4.20
C VAL A 5 -10.05 -32.90 3.19
N ALA A 6 -10.39 -33.92 2.40
CA ALA A 6 -11.33 -33.81 1.26
C ALA A 6 -12.80 -33.93 1.67
N GLU A 7 -13.09 -34.25 2.93
CA GLU A 7 -14.45 -34.51 3.42
C GLU A 7 -14.82 -33.58 4.58
N GLN A 8 -16.05 -33.07 4.56
CA GLN A 8 -16.61 -32.28 5.65
C GLN A 8 -16.90 -33.20 6.84
N VAL A 9 -16.26 -32.94 7.99
CA VAL A 9 -16.52 -33.71 9.21
C VAL A 9 -17.91 -33.32 9.75
N VAL A 10 -18.79 -34.31 9.90
CA VAL A 10 -20.16 -34.10 10.43
C VAL A 10 -20.09 -33.46 11.82
N GLY A 11 -20.75 -32.30 11.98
CA GLY A 11 -20.73 -31.51 13.22
C GLY A 11 -19.65 -30.42 13.28
N ARG A 12 -18.70 -30.41 12.34
CA ARG A 12 -17.81 -29.27 12.08
C ARG A 12 -18.30 -28.51 10.86
N THR A 13 -18.96 -27.39 11.12
CA THR A 13 -19.35 -26.41 10.08
C THR A 13 -18.27 -25.35 9.84
N ASP A 14 -17.20 -25.38 10.65
CA ASP A 14 -16.05 -24.49 10.59
C ASP A 14 -14.96 -25.05 9.65
N SER A 15 -14.70 -24.36 8.55
CA SER A 15 -13.50 -24.58 7.73
C SER A 15 -12.36 -23.71 8.28
N GLN A 16 -11.81 -24.05 9.45
CA GLN A 16 -10.59 -23.38 9.92
C GLN A 16 -9.39 -23.95 9.15
N GLU A 17 -9.14 -23.40 7.96
CA GLU A 17 -8.08 -23.85 7.05
C GLU A 17 -6.67 -23.38 7.46
N ASN A 18 -6.59 -22.45 8.41
CA ASN A 18 -5.37 -22.04 9.10
C ASN A 18 -5.74 -21.42 10.45
N GLY A 19 -4.86 -21.56 11.45
CA GLY A 19 -4.98 -20.76 12.66
C GLY A 19 -4.33 -19.40 12.46
N THR A 20 -4.70 -18.46 13.32
CA THR A 20 -4.11 -17.12 13.38
C THR A 20 -2.61 -17.19 13.62
N CYS A 21 -1.83 -16.51 12.79
CA CYS A 21 -0.37 -16.39 12.94
C CYS A 21 0.00 -14.91 13.05
N ALA A 22 0.27 -14.46 14.28
CA ALA A 22 0.76 -13.11 14.53
C ALA A 22 2.30 -13.08 14.50
N THR A 23 2.87 -11.93 14.14
CA THR A 23 4.32 -11.70 14.22
C THR A 23 4.56 -10.45 15.04
N VAL A 24 5.45 -10.55 16.02
CA VAL A 24 5.90 -9.42 16.83
C VAL A 24 7.25 -8.96 16.30
N PHE A 25 7.48 -7.66 16.29
CA PHE A 25 8.76 -7.06 15.95
C PHE A 25 8.99 -5.80 16.82
N PRO A 26 10.25 -5.49 17.17
CA PRO A 26 10.55 -4.31 17.96
C PRO A 26 10.33 -3.04 17.13
N LEU A 27 9.82 -1.99 17.78
CA LEU A 27 9.71 -0.67 17.17
C LEU A 27 11.11 -0.07 17.00
N TYR A 28 11.35 0.58 15.87
CA TYR A 28 12.63 1.23 15.60
C TYR A 28 12.73 2.55 16.35
N GLY A 29 13.74 2.67 17.24
CA GLY A 29 14.05 3.92 17.93
C GLY A 29 13.03 4.37 18.98
N ALA A 30 12.05 3.52 19.32
CA ALA A 30 11.06 3.85 20.35
C ALA A 30 11.59 3.54 21.75
N THR A 31 11.35 4.46 22.68
CA THR A 31 11.64 4.32 24.11
C THR A 31 10.37 4.00 24.90
N ASP A 32 10.51 3.66 26.18
CA ASP A 32 9.35 3.40 27.04
C ASP A 32 8.54 4.68 27.32
N GLU A 33 9.21 5.82 27.33
CA GLU A 33 8.62 7.16 27.47
C GLU A 33 7.79 7.55 26.25
N ASP A 34 8.15 7.09 25.05
CA ASP A 34 7.37 7.37 23.83
C ASP A 34 6.04 6.59 23.78
N MET A 35 5.91 5.56 24.61
CA MET A 35 4.80 4.61 24.57
C MET A 35 3.74 4.87 25.64
N GLN A 36 3.70 6.04 26.28
CA GLN A 36 2.78 6.30 27.39
C GLN A 36 1.32 6.45 26.94
N THR A 37 0.42 5.68 27.55
CA THR A 37 -1.03 5.79 27.27
C THR A 37 -1.60 7.16 27.67
N ALA A 38 -1.02 7.80 28.69
CA ALA A 38 -1.44 9.13 29.12
C ALA A 38 -1.26 10.18 28.01
N ASP A 39 -0.16 10.11 27.27
CA ASP A 39 0.12 11.02 26.16
C ASP A 39 -0.82 10.77 24.98
N LEU A 40 -1.15 9.51 24.71
CA LEU A 40 -2.17 9.14 23.72
C LEU A 40 -3.54 9.72 24.09
N SER A 41 -4.00 9.53 25.32
CA SER A 41 -5.30 10.06 25.77
C SER A 41 -5.34 11.58 25.73
N ALA A 42 -4.28 12.25 26.24
CA ALA A 42 -4.19 13.70 26.20
C ALA A 42 -4.18 14.25 24.76
N SER A 43 -3.53 13.54 23.83
CA SER A 43 -3.51 13.90 22.42
C SER A 43 -4.88 13.74 21.77
N LEU A 44 -5.63 12.68 22.10
CA LEU A 44 -7.00 12.49 21.62
C LEU A 44 -7.96 13.57 22.14
N ASP A 45 -7.85 13.94 23.41
CA ASP A 45 -8.67 15.01 24.01
C ASP A 45 -8.34 16.39 23.44
N ALA A 46 -7.07 16.63 23.10
CA ALA A 46 -6.60 17.89 22.52
C ALA A 46 -6.79 17.98 20.99
N ALA A 47 -7.13 16.87 20.33
CA ALA A 47 -7.21 16.80 18.87
C ALA A 47 -8.33 17.72 18.34
N PRO A 48 -8.05 18.61 17.36
CA PRO A 48 -9.07 19.44 16.74
C PRO A 48 -10.01 18.60 15.88
N LEU A 49 -11.20 19.15 15.59
CA LEU A 49 -12.12 18.55 14.62
C LEU A 49 -11.47 18.49 13.23
N LEU A 50 -11.57 17.33 12.59
CA LEU A 50 -11.09 17.13 11.22
C LEU A 50 -11.81 18.05 10.24
N SER A 51 -11.04 18.65 9.34
CA SER A 51 -11.50 19.49 8.26
C SER A 51 -10.98 18.97 6.91
N ILE A 52 -11.58 19.41 5.81
CA ILE A 52 -11.12 19.05 4.46
C ILE A 52 -9.66 19.50 4.23
N LYS A 53 -9.22 20.56 4.90
CA LYS A 53 -7.84 21.07 4.77
C LYS A 53 -6.81 20.09 5.32
N ASP A 54 -7.20 19.20 6.24
CA ASP A 54 -6.32 18.19 6.82
C ASP A 54 -6.12 16.98 5.89
N ILE A 55 -6.87 16.91 4.78
CA ILE A 55 -6.74 15.89 3.72
C ILE A 55 -5.90 16.40 2.56
N ASN A 56 -5.93 17.72 2.32
CA ASN A 56 -5.20 18.33 1.21
C ASN A 56 -3.73 18.48 1.58
N LEU A 57 -2.84 18.07 0.66
CA LEU A 57 -1.42 18.34 0.80
C LEU A 57 -1.15 19.84 0.88
N THR A 58 -0.27 20.23 1.79
CA THR A 58 0.30 21.57 1.81
C THR A 58 1.08 21.84 0.53
N LYS A 59 1.45 23.10 0.30
CA LYS A 59 2.24 23.49 -0.88
C LYS A 59 3.58 22.75 -0.92
N ASP A 60 4.23 22.62 0.23
CA ASP A 60 5.55 21.99 0.35
C ASP A 60 5.45 20.47 0.15
N GLU A 61 4.43 19.83 0.73
CA GLU A 61 4.16 18.40 0.49
C GLU A 61 3.80 18.13 -0.97
N SER A 62 3.04 19.02 -1.61
CA SER A 62 2.69 18.91 -3.03
C SER A 62 3.93 19.03 -3.93
N ALA A 63 4.83 19.97 -3.61
CA ALA A 63 6.11 20.12 -4.31
C ALA A 63 6.99 18.88 -4.13
N PHE A 64 7.07 18.35 -2.90
CA PHE A 64 7.85 17.15 -2.60
C PHE A 64 7.27 15.89 -3.28
N LEU A 65 5.95 15.73 -3.29
CA LEU A 65 5.28 14.64 -4.01
C LEU A 65 5.62 14.73 -5.52
N ARG A 66 5.60 15.93 -6.08
CA ARG A 66 5.99 16.14 -7.48
C ARG A 66 7.43 15.71 -7.75
N GLU A 67 8.38 16.08 -6.88
CA GLU A 67 9.76 15.61 -6.98
C GLU A 67 9.85 14.07 -6.93
N CYS A 68 9.08 13.43 -6.05
CA CYS A 68 9.02 11.97 -5.95
C CYS A 68 8.48 11.32 -7.23
N LEU A 69 7.46 11.91 -7.86
CA LEU A 69 6.89 11.43 -9.12
C LEU A 69 7.89 11.55 -10.28
N ILE A 70 8.57 12.70 -10.42
CA ILE A 70 9.61 12.90 -11.43
C ILE A 70 10.76 11.89 -11.21
N HIS A 71 11.22 11.74 -9.97
CA HIS A 71 12.25 10.77 -9.64
C HIS A 71 11.81 9.32 -9.93
N THR A 72 10.54 8.99 -9.71
CA THR A 72 9.98 7.68 -10.07
C THR A 72 10.04 7.44 -11.58
N ILE A 73 9.70 8.44 -12.40
CA ILE A 73 9.83 8.37 -13.86
C ILE A 73 11.29 8.14 -14.27
N LEU A 74 12.24 8.90 -13.69
CA LEU A 74 13.67 8.74 -13.94
C LEU A 74 14.16 7.33 -13.61
N ARG A 75 13.78 6.80 -12.45
CA ARG A 75 14.12 5.42 -12.05
C ARG A 75 13.57 4.40 -13.03
N ILE A 76 12.32 4.56 -13.47
CA ILE A 76 11.71 3.65 -14.43
C ILE A 76 12.47 3.66 -15.76
N ILE A 77 12.80 4.84 -16.27
CA ILE A 77 13.58 4.98 -17.51
C ILE A 77 14.96 4.32 -17.36
N VAL A 78 15.65 4.55 -16.26
CA VAL A 78 17.01 4.03 -16.05
C VAL A 78 17.04 2.52 -15.79
N ASP A 79 16.08 1.99 -15.05
CA ASP A 79 16.04 0.57 -14.70
C ASP A 79 15.43 -0.30 -15.82
N PHE A 80 14.50 0.24 -16.62
CA PHE A 80 13.75 -0.52 -17.63
C PHE A 80 13.93 -0.05 -19.08
N GLY A 81 14.57 1.10 -19.33
CA GLY A 81 14.77 1.64 -20.69
C GLY A 81 15.87 0.96 -21.51
N GLY A 82 16.62 0.05 -20.89
CA GLY A 82 17.69 -0.72 -21.54
C GLY A 82 19.07 -0.47 -20.94
N THR A 83 20.05 -1.25 -21.37
CA THR A 83 21.41 -1.23 -20.79
C THR A 83 22.14 0.10 -20.97
N GLN A 84 21.83 0.84 -22.03
CA GLN A 84 22.39 2.15 -22.35
C GLN A 84 22.13 3.20 -21.25
N PHE A 85 20.99 3.13 -20.57
CA PHE A 85 20.64 4.07 -19.50
C PHE A 85 21.38 3.80 -18.18
N THR A 86 22.12 2.69 -18.07
CA THR A 86 22.89 2.33 -16.87
C THR A 86 23.91 3.43 -16.49
N CYS A 87 24.39 4.21 -17.45
CA CYS A 87 25.29 5.34 -17.21
C CYS A 87 24.69 6.39 -16.24
N TYR A 88 23.37 6.54 -16.21
CA TYR A 88 22.67 7.51 -15.35
C TYR A 88 22.28 6.97 -13.98
N LYS A 89 22.61 5.71 -13.63
CA LYS A 89 22.24 5.13 -12.33
C LYS A 89 22.81 5.90 -11.14
N ALA A 90 24.05 6.36 -11.26
CA ALA A 90 24.70 7.13 -10.21
C ALA A 90 24.00 8.49 -10.04
N ASP A 91 23.71 9.18 -11.15
CA ASP A 91 23.04 10.48 -11.13
C ASP A 91 21.62 10.40 -10.56
N VAL A 92 20.87 9.35 -10.92
CA VAL A 92 19.55 9.09 -10.33
C VAL A 92 19.66 8.84 -8.83
N ALA A 93 20.63 8.06 -8.36
CA ALA A 93 20.79 7.81 -6.93
C ALA A 93 21.11 9.09 -6.13
N VAL A 94 21.85 10.03 -6.72
CA VAL A 94 22.16 11.34 -6.11
C VAL A 94 20.92 12.23 -6.00
N CYS A 95 19.99 12.16 -6.96
CA CYS A 95 18.80 13.00 -6.97
C CYS A 95 17.58 12.39 -6.27
N THR A 96 17.73 11.30 -5.50
CA THR A 96 16.61 10.70 -4.75
C THR A 96 16.04 11.70 -3.73
N PRO A 97 14.74 12.05 -3.84
CA PRO A 97 14.07 12.88 -2.85
C PRO A 97 14.09 12.19 -1.48
N VAL A 98 14.50 12.93 -0.45
CA VAL A 98 14.57 12.45 0.93
C VAL A 98 13.97 13.48 1.87
N THR A 99 13.24 13.01 2.87
CA THR A 99 12.73 13.85 3.97
C THR A 99 13.64 13.74 5.19
N SER A 100 13.52 14.68 6.12
CA SER A 100 14.11 14.60 7.46
C SER A 100 13.65 13.35 8.23
N GLU A 101 12.44 12.88 7.94
CA GLU A 101 11.78 11.75 8.61
C GLU A 101 12.26 10.37 8.14
N LYS A 102 13.29 10.31 7.29
CA LYS A 102 13.80 9.05 6.77
C LYS A 102 14.45 8.22 7.89
N ILE A 103 13.85 7.06 8.18
CA ILE A 103 14.46 6.08 9.08
C ILE A 103 15.77 5.51 8.47
N PRO A 104 16.84 5.35 9.27
CA PRO A 104 18.05 4.66 8.85
C PRO A 104 17.77 3.22 8.41
N VAL A 105 18.52 2.75 7.42
CA VAL A 105 18.41 1.37 6.95
C VAL A 105 18.86 0.43 8.06
N HIS A 106 17.95 -0.41 8.53
CA HIS A 106 18.20 -1.41 9.55
C HIS A 106 17.43 -2.68 9.21
N LYS A 107 17.87 -3.80 9.77
CA LYS A 107 17.14 -5.06 9.68
C LYS A 107 16.16 -5.12 10.85
N THR A 108 14.88 -5.31 10.55
CA THR A 108 13.86 -5.56 11.57
C THR A 108 13.93 -7.02 12.01
N ASP A 109 14.10 -7.24 13.31
CA ASP A 109 13.99 -8.57 13.89
C ASP A 109 12.51 -8.99 13.99
N THR A 110 12.20 -10.22 13.63
CA THR A 110 10.84 -10.73 13.61
C THR A 110 10.71 -11.97 14.47
N TYR A 111 9.64 -12.02 15.26
CA TYR A 111 9.34 -13.09 16.21
C TYR A 111 7.93 -13.61 15.89
N PRO A 112 7.82 -14.63 15.02
CA PRO A 112 6.53 -15.28 14.73
C PRO A 112 5.99 -15.95 15.99
N LEU A 113 4.73 -15.71 16.30
CA LEU A 113 4.04 -16.36 17.42
C LEU A 113 3.45 -17.70 17.00
N PRO A 114 3.29 -18.65 17.94
CA PRO A 114 2.62 -19.91 17.67
C PRO A 114 1.20 -19.70 17.15
N THR A 115 0.80 -20.53 16.21
CA THR A 115 -0.55 -20.50 15.64
C THR A 115 -1.61 -20.79 16.71
N LYS A 116 -2.68 -20.01 16.73
CA LYS A 116 -3.81 -20.16 17.67
C LYS A 116 -5.08 -20.61 16.97
N ASN A 117 -5.85 -21.43 17.68
CA ASN A 117 -7.14 -21.94 17.24
C ASN A 117 -8.27 -21.01 17.70
N ILE A 118 -8.21 -19.75 17.27
CA ILE A 118 -9.20 -18.71 17.58
C ILE A 118 -9.93 -18.34 16.28
N ASP A 119 -11.24 -18.13 16.36
CA ASP A 119 -12.05 -17.71 15.22
C ASP A 119 -12.00 -16.18 15.04
N GLU A 120 -11.02 -15.72 14.26
CA GLU A 120 -10.86 -14.32 13.88
C GLU A 120 -12.00 -13.77 13.02
N SER A 121 -12.97 -14.57 12.58
CA SER A 121 -14.13 -14.10 11.82
C SER A 121 -15.18 -13.39 12.68
N SER A 122 -15.06 -13.41 14.00
CA SER A 122 -16.00 -12.77 14.93
C SER A 122 -15.37 -11.58 15.69
N ILE A 123 -16.22 -10.69 16.20
CA ILE A 123 -15.79 -9.57 17.07
C ILE A 123 -15.12 -10.11 18.34
N THR A 124 -15.75 -11.10 18.98
CA THR A 124 -15.24 -11.76 20.19
C THR A 124 -13.90 -12.45 19.94
N GLY A 125 -13.75 -13.13 18.81
CA GLY A 125 -12.49 -13.80 18.47
C GLY A 125 -11.34 -12.83 18.21
N ASN A 126 -11.60 -11.64 17.65
CA ASN A 126 -10.54 -10.61 17.53
C ASN A 126 -10.09 -10.09 18.90
N ALA A 127 -11.01 -9.92 19.86
CA ALA A 127 -10.63 -9.58 21.24
C ALA A 127 -9.79 -10.71 21.88
N GLU A 128 -10.24 -11.96 21.72
CA GLU A 128 -9.53 -13.14 22.24
C GLU A 128 -8.11 -13.27 21.67
N VAL A 129 -7.91 -12.98 20.38
CA VAL A 129 -6.57 -12.96 19.77
C VAL A 129 -5.66 -11.93 20.45
N ILE A 130 -6.14 -10.70 20.63
CA ILE A 130 -5.35 -9.61 21.23
C ILE A 130 -4.99 -9.95 22.67
N ASP A 131 -5.99 -10.36 23.47
CA ASP A 131 -5.80 -10.71 24.87
C ASP A 131 -4.83 -11.89 25.01
N THR A 132 -4.96 -12.91 24.17
CA THR A 132 -4.07 -14.08 24.16
C THR A 132 -2.64 -13.67 23.82
N ILE A 133 -2.43 -12.85 22.78
CA ILE A 133 -1.08 -12.41 22.38
C ILE A 133 -0.40 -11.66 23.53
N PHE A 134 -1.06 -10.67 24.12
CA PHE A 134 -0.46 -9.90 25.21
C PHE A 134 -0.25 -10.75 26.46
N GLN A 135 -1.16 -11.68 26.75
CA GLN A 135 -1.00 -12.63 27.86
C GLN A 135 0.23 -13.53 27.68
N GLU A 136 0.45 -14.07 26.49
CA GLU A 136 1.61 -14.93 26.20
C GLU A 136 2.94 -14.18 26.22
N LEU A 137 2.93 -12.92 25.81
CA LEU A 137 4.07 -12.03 25.90
C LEU A 137 4.33 -11.53 27.33
N GLY A 138 3.47 -11.89 28.31
CA GLY A 138 3.58 -11.51 29.70
C GLY A 138 3.17 -10.05 29.98
N TYR A 139 2.44 -9.42 29.07
CA TYR A 139 1.85 -8.09 29.21
C TYR A 139 0.47 -8.17 29.86
N ASN A 140 0.41 -8.78 31.05
CA ASN A 140 -0.82 -8.97 31.80
C ASN A 140 -1.04 -7.75 32.71
N ASP A 141 -2.28 -7.48 33.12
CA ASP A 141 -2.64 -6.36 34.03
C ASP A 141 -1.89 -6.42 35.38
N THR A 142 -1.35 -7.58 35.74
CA THR A 142 -0.54 -7.78 36.95
C THR A 142 0.93 -7.40 36.79
N ASN A 143 1.40 -7.16 35.56
CA ASN A 143 2.78 -6.81 35.28
C ASN A 143 2.93 -5.29 35.11
N ALA A 144 3.75 -4.67 35.96
CA ALA A 144 4.07 -3.24 35.90
C ALA A 144 4.64 -2.80 34.53
N LYS A 145 5.21 -3.72 33.75
CA LYS A 145 5.72 -3.43 32.41
C LYS A 145 4.64 -3.14 31.36
N ALA A 146 3.41 -3.58 31.58
CA ALA A 146 2.30 -3.42 30.64
C ALA A 146 1.39 -2.24 30.98
N CYS A 147 1.33 -1.86 32.27
CA CYS A 147 0.46 -0.81 32.73
C CYS A 147 0.90 0.56 32.19
N GLY A 148 -0.04 1.29 31.58
CA GLY A 148 0.19 2.65 31.07
C GLY A 148 0.98 2.73 29.77
N LYS A 149 1.13 1.62 29.02
CA LYS A 149 1.79 1.61 27.71
C LYS A 149 0.85 1.33 26.55
N VAL A 150 1.08 2.00 25.44
CA VAL A 150 0.38 1.81 24.17
C VAL A 150 0.77 0.49 23.50
N LYS A 151 -0.22 -0.16 22.91
CA LYS A 151 -0.14 -1.44 22.19
C LYS A 151 -0.43 -1.19 20.71
N ILE A 152 0.60 -1.24 19.86
CA ILE A 152 0.43 -1.03 18.42
C ILE A 152 0.13 -2.36 17.73
N VAL A 153 -0.98 -2.41 17.01
CA VAL A 153 -1.47 -3.62 16.34
C VAL A 153 -1.69 -3.31 14.86
N HIS A 154 -1.20 -4.19 14.00
CA HIS A 154 -1.43 -4.10 12.55
C HIS A 154 -2.22 -5.32 12.10
N GLY A 155 -3.18 -5.11 11.22
CA GLY A 155 -4.00 -6.17 10.66
C GLY A 155 -4.64 -5.76 9.34
N ASP A 156 -5.45 -6.65 8.78
CA ASP A 156 -6.34 -6.26 7.71
C ASP A 156 -7.46 -5.33 8.22
N GLN A 157 -8.16 -4.68 7.30
CA GLN A 157 -9.20 -3.71 7.63
C GLN A 157 -10.34 -4.32 8.47
N LEU A 158 -10.62 -5.61 8.28
CA LEU A 158 -11.72 -6.27 8.96
C LEU A 158 -11.36 -6.53 10.43
N SER A 159 -10.14 -7.00 10.70
CA SER A 159 -9.62 -7.12 12.07
C SER A 159 -9.56 -5.77 12.78
N VAL A 160 -9.05 -4.73 12.12
CA VAL A 160 -8.99 -3.37 12.69
C VAL A 160 -10.39 -2.85 13.03
N SER A 161 -11.34 -2.98 12.10
CA SER A 161 -12.74 -2.57 12.32
C SER A 161 -13.39 -3.30 13.51
N ARG A 162 -13.09 -4.59 13.67
CA ARG A 162 -13.59 -5.38 14.79
C ARG A 162 -12.97 -4.93 16.12
N ILE A 163 -11.66 -4.68 16.17
CA ILE A 163 -10.99 -4.16 17.38
C ILE A 163 -11.60 -2.80 17.78
N CYS A 164 -11.80 -1.89 16.82
CA CYS A 164 -12.44 -0.61 17.09
C CYS A 164 -13.89 -0.77 17.61
N SER A 165 -14.62 -1.77 17.08
CA SER A 165 -15.96 -2.10 17.55
C SER A 165 -15.96 -2.66 18.98
N VAL A 166 -14.98 -3.49 19.34
CA VAL A 166 -14.78 -3.97 20.72
C VAL A 166 -14.52 -2.78 21.64
N SER A 167 -13.59 -1.90 21.28
CA SER A 167 -13.27 -0.72 22.08
C SER A 167 -14.53 0.13 22.29
N SER A 168 -15.24 0.48 21.22
CA SER A 168 -16.46 1.30 21.27
C SER A 168 -17.54 0.73 22.20
N ASN A 169 -17.67 -0.60 22.26
CA ASN A 169 -18.64 -1.25 23.16
C ASN A 169 -18.18 -1.25 24.64
N ARG A 170 -16.88 -1.18 24.91
CA ARG A 170 -16.30 -1.26 26.26
C ARG A 170 -15.99 0.11 26.86
N VAL A 171 -15.78 1.15 26.04
CA VAL A 171 -15.56 2.52 26.52
C VAL A 171 -16.71 2.95 27.43
N GLY A 172 -16.37 3.45 28.62
CA GLY A 172 -17.33 3.91 29.63
C GLY A 172 -17.86 2.80 30.55
N HIS A 173 -17.57 1.53 30.26
CA HIS A 173 -17.96 0.39 31.09
C HIS A 173 -16.78 -0.33 31.75
N GLU A 174 -15.60 -0.28 31.12
CA GLU A 174 -14.41 -1.00 31.58
C GLU A 174 -13.19 -0.07 31.77
N GLY A 175 -12.11 -0.58 32.38
CA GLY A 175 -10.85 0.15 32.54
C GLY A 175 -10.07 0.30 31.22
N ILE A 176 -9.01 1.12 31.21
CA ILE A 176 -8.24 1.48 30.00
C ILE A 176 -7.76 0.25 29.20
N CYS A 177 -7.11 -0.72 29.86
CA CYS A 177 -6.59 -1.91 29.20
C CYS A 177 -7.71 -2.84 28.69
N SER A 178 -8.78 -3.03 29.46
CA SER A 178 -9.89 -3.91 29.07
C SER A 178 -10.73 -3.30 27.93
N SER A 179 -10.86 -1.97 27.91
CA SER A 179 -11.56 -1.20 26.87
C SER A 179 -10.75 -0.95 25.60
N TYR A 180 -9.51 -1.43 25.54
CA TYR A 180 -8.58 -1.24 24.41
C TYR A 180 -8.30 0.23 24.08
N LEU A 181 -8.42 1.13 25.05
CA LEU A 181 -8.03 2.53 24.90
C LEU A 181 -6.51 2.70 24.80
N ASP A 182 -5.76 1.68 25.22
CA ASP A 182 -4.31 1.57 25.03
C ASP A 182 -3.92 0.92 23.69
N VAL A 183 -4.87 0.44 22.87
CA VAL A 183 -4.59 -0.23 21.59
C VAL A 183 -4.69 0.76 20.44
N VAL A 184 -3.60 0.89 19.67
CA VAL A 184 -3.55 1.70 18.45
C VAL A 184 -3.45 0.80 17.24
N CYS A 185 -4.48 0.83 16.40
CA CYS A 185 -4.51 0.09 15.15
C CYS A 185 -3.77 0.84 14.04
N GLY A 186 -2.64 0.32 13.59
CA GLY A 186 -1.89 0.82 12.44
C GLY A 186 -2.39 0.21 11.12
N PRO A 187 -2.25 0.92 9.99
CA PRO A 187 -2.66 0.41 8.69
C PRO A 187 -1.77 -0.76 8.25
N GLY A 188 -2.38 -1.86 7.84
CA GLY A 188 -1.68 -2.96 7.18
C GLY A 188 -1.17 -2.53 5.80
N LEU A 189 0.08 -2.04 5.70
CA LEU A 189 0.64 -1.50 4.45
C LEU A 189 0.55 -2.47 3.27
N PHE A 190 0.70 -3.77 3.50
CA PHE A 190 0.53 -4.78 2.46
C PHE A 190 -0.92 -4.86 1.96
N HIS A 191 -1.92 -4.75 2.85
CA HIS A 191 -3.32 -4.68 2.46
C HIS A 191 -3.62 -3.41 1.68
N ALA A 192 -3.05 -2.26 2.09
CA ALA A 192 -3.15 -1.02 1.33
C ALA A 192 -2.60 -1.21 -0.10
N GLN A 193 -1.48 -1.91 -0.27
CA GLN A 193 -0.95 -2.24 -1.61
C GLN A 193 -1.89 -3.17 -2.41
N ILE A 194 -2.49 -4.18 -1.78
CA ILE A 194 -3.47 -5.06 -2.44
C ILE A 194 -4.64 -4.24 -2.97
N HIS A 195 -5.21 -3.38 -2.11
CA HIS A 195 -6.35 -2.54 -2.48
C HIS A 195 -5.99 -1.50 -3.52
N ALA A 196 -4.81 -0.89 -3.46
CA ALA A 196 -4.34 0.04 -4.48
C ALA A 196 -4.26 -0.63 -5.86
N ILE A 197 -3.61 -1.81 -5.94
CA ILE A 197 -3.51 -2.57 -7.21
C ILE A 197 -4.88 -2.99 -7.72
N PHE A 198 -5.76 -3.46 -6.83
CA PHE A 198 -7.09 -3.88 -7.23
C PHE A 198 -7.95 -2.69 -7.71
N GLY A 199 -7.87 -1.54 -7.03
CA GLY A 199 -8.50 -0.31 -7.46
C GLY A 199 -8.00 0.14 -8.83
N THR A 200 -6.67 0.15 -9.05
CA THR A 200 -6.08 0.45 -10.36
C THR A 200 -6.61 -0.49 -11.45
N LEU A 201 -6.72 -1.79 -11.15
CA LEU A 201 -7.32 -2.74 -12.09
C LEU A 201 -8.76 -2.38 -12.40
N GLN A 202 -9.61 -2.14 -11.40
CA GLN A 202 -11.02 -1.81 -11.62
C GLN A 202 -11.19 -0.54 -12.47
N THR A 203 -10.38 0.49 -12.21
CA THR A 203 -10.46 1.75 -12.93
C THR A 203 -9.93 1.64 -14.37
N HIS A 204 -8.86 0.87 -14.60
CA HIS A 204 -8.14 0.84 -15.88
C HIS A 204 -8.24 -0.50 -16.63
N TRP A 205 -9.13 -1.41 -16.23
CA TRP A 205 -9.27 -2.71 -16.88
C TRP A 205 -9.65 -2.58 -18.36
N GLY A 206 -10.49 -1.60 -18.67
CA GLY A 206 -11.07 -1.39 -19.99
C GLY A 206 -12.17 -2.40 -20.34
N ASN A 207 -12.59 -2.37 -21.61
CA ASN A 207 -13.64 -3.25 -22.10
C ASN A 207 -13.03 -4.45 -22.82
N SER A 208 -13.16 -5.64 -22.22
CA SER A 208 -12.63 -6.90 -22.77
C SER A 208 -13.20 -7.26 -24.15
N SER A 209 -14.37 -6.72 -24.51
CA SER A 209 -14.98 -6.94 -25.83
C SER A 209 -14.33 -6.12 -26.94
N LEU A 210 -13.63 -5.03 -26.59
CA LEU A 210 -13.00 -4.14 -27.58
C LEU A 210 -11.63 -4.65 -28.04
N GLY A 211 -10.96 -5.52 -27.28
CA GLY A 211 -9.69 -6.12 -27.67
C GLY A 211 -8.67 -5.07 -28.12
N HIS A 212 -8.25 -5.12 -29.39
CA HIS A 212 -7.26 -4.18 -29.97
C HIS A 212 -7.78 -2.75 -30.18
N TRP A 213 -9.09 -2.53 -30.06
CA TRP A 213 -9.71 -1.19 -30.13
C TRP A 213 -9.60 -0.41 -28.82
N ASP A 214 -9.03 -1.00 -27.76
CA ASP A 214 -8.78 -0.35 -26.48
C ASP A 214 -7.31 -0.52 -26.02
N PRO A 215 -6.34 0.05 -26.78
CA PRO A 215 -4.91 -0.21 -26.57
C PRO A 215 -4.36 0.34 -25.25
N GLY A 216 -5.06 1.26 -24.60
CA GLY A 216 -4.65 1.83 -23.31
C GLY A 216 -5.07 1.00 -22.09
N SER A 217 -5.88 -0.03 -22.29
CA SER A 217 -6.47 -0.82 -21.22
C SER A 217 -5.56 -1.93 -20.68
N LEU A 218 -5.74 -2.26 -19.40
CA LEU A 218 -5.02 -3.39 -18.79
C LEU A 218 -5.46 -4.74 -19.36
N THR A 219 -6.71 -4.89 -19.84
CA THR A 219 -7.14 -6.12 -20.52
C THR A 219 -6.41 -6.31 -21.85
N PHE A 220 -6.16 -5.24 -22.61
CA PHE A 220 -5.37 -5.30 -23.83
C PHE A 220 -3.92 -5.69 -23.52
N HIS A 221 -3.27 -5.01 -22.56
CA HIS A 221 -1.90 -5.35 -22.16
C HIS A 221 -1.79 -6.80 -21.65
N ASN A 222 -2.76 -7.29 -20.88
CA ASN A 222 -2.77 -8.68 -20.42
C ASN A 222 -2.81 -9.67 -21.59
N SER A 223 -3.56 -9.34 -22.64
CA SER A 223 -3.70 -10.15 -23.85
C SER A 223 -2.44 -10.16 -24.70
N VAL A 224 -1.83 -8.99 -24.95
CA VAL A 224 -0.59 -8.84 -25.71
C VAL A 224 0.58 -9.55 -25.03
N LEU A 225 0.60 -9.58 -23.70
CA LEU A 225 1.59 -10.30 -22.92
C LEU A 225 1.32 -11.80 -22.79
N PHE A 226 0.29 -12.33 -23.46
CA PHE A 226 -0.12 -13.75 -23.43
C PHE A 226 -0.31 -14.30 -22.01
N ARG A 227 -0.85 -13.49 -21.10
CA ARG A 227 -1.10 -13.89 -19.71
C ARG A 227 -2.44 -14.61 -19.58
N LYS A 228 -2.59 -15.36 -18.49
CA LYS A 228 -3.88 -15.97 -18.15
C LYS A 228 -4.95 -14.88 -17.98
N PRO A 229 -6.21 -15.16 -18.36
CA PRO A 229 -7.31 -14.24 -18.10
C PRO A 229 -7.42 -13.91 -16.60
N ILE A 230 -7.64 -12.64 -16.30
CA ILE A 230 -7.89 -12.15 -14.94
C ILE A 230 -9.37 -11.78 -14.87
N THR A 231 -10.06 -12.29 -13.85
CA THR A 231 -11.47 -11.95 -13.58
C THR A 231 -11.51 -11.06 -12.36
N LEU A 232 -12.18 -9.91 -12.46
CA LEU A 232 -12.27 -8.92 -11.37
C LEU A 232 -13.39 -9.20 -10.35
N THR A 233 -14.19 -10.24 -10.56
CA THR A 233 -15.31 -10.60 -9.68
C THR A 233 -14.88 -11.24 -8.36
N SER A 234 -13.61 -11.67 -8.25
CA SER A 234 -12.96 -12.06 -7.00
C SER A 234 -11.60 -11.37 -6.91
N LEU A 235 -11.02 -11.27 -5.72
CA LEU A 235 -9.67 -10.72 -5.55
C LEU A 235 -8.66 -11.60 -6.32
N PRO A 236 -8.14 -11.14 -7.46
CA PRO A 236 -7.23 -11.94 -8.26
C PRO A 236 -5.86 -12.03 -7.58
N PRO A 237 -4.99 -12.99 -7.97
CA PRO A 237 -3.67 -13.13 -7.35
C PRO A 237 -2.86 -11.83 -7.40
N TYR A 238 -2.58 -11.26 -6.21
CA TYR A 238 -1.94 -9.94 -6.06
C TYR A 238 -0.69 -9.80 -6.93
N ARG A 239 0.23 -10.77 -6.88
CA ARG A 239 1.51 -10.70 -7.59
C ARG A 239 1.34 -10.60 -9.11
N THR A 240 0.37 -11.33 -9.67
CA THR A 240 0.07 -11.30 -11.11
C THR A 240 -0.46 -9.93 -11.52
N CYS A 241 -1.36 -9.38 -10.71
CA CYS A 241 -2.01 -8.10 -10.93
C CYS A 241 -1.04 -6.94 -10.80
N HIS A 242 -0.29 -6.91 -9.71
CA HIS A 242 0.78 -5.95 -9.48
C HIS A 242 1.76 -5.96 -10.65
N ASN A 243 2.23 -7.13 -11.08
CA ASN A 243 3.18 -7.20 -12.19
C ASN A 243 2.58 -6.69 -13.51
N LEU A 244 1.28 -6.90 -13.78
CA LEU A 244 0.63 -6.36 -14.98
C LEU A 244 0.59 -4.83 -14.96
N VAL A 245 0.14 -4.25 -13.85
CA VAL A 245 0.05 -2.79 -13.66
C VAL A 245 1.43 -2.15 -13.86
N PHE A 246 2.47 -2.69 -13.23
CA PHE A 246 3.81 -2.12 -13.33
C PHE A 246 4.44 -2.29 -14.73
N VAL A 247 4.27 -3.43 -15.39
CA VAL A 247 4.76 -3.60 -16.77
C VAL A 247 4.08 -2.62 -17.73
N SER A 248 2.76 -2.42 -17.56
CA SER A 248 2.00 -1.40 -18.31
C SER A 248 2.56 0.00 -18.05
N LEU A 249 2.78 0.37 -16.79
CA LEU A 249 3.33 1.68 -16.41
C LEU A 249 4.72 1.90 -17.02
N TYR A 250 5.61 0.91 -16.94
CA TYR A 250 6.97 1.02 -17.49
C TYR A 250 6.93 1.22 -19.00
N ALA A 251 6.15 0.42 -19.72
CA ALA A 251 6.02 0.54 -21.17
C ALA A 251 5.48 1.91 -21.59
N GLN A 252 4.47 2.43 -20.87
CA GLN A 252 3.89 3.75 -21.16
C GLN A 252 4.87 4.89 -20.91
N ILE A 253 5.61 4.87 -19.79
CA ILE A 253 6.63 5.89 -19.50
C ILE A 253 7.73 5.89 -20.56
N LEU A 254 8.21 4.71 -20.96
CA LEU A 254 9.23 4.57 -22.00
C LEU A 254 8.73 5.07 -23.36
N HIS A 255 7.47 4.77 -23.70
CA HIS A 255 6.85 5.30 -24.91
C HIS A 255 6.69 6.82 -24.88
N CYS A 256 6.27 7.39 -23.74
CA CYS A 256 6.18 8.84 -23.56
C CYS A 256 7.54 9.52 -23.70
N LEU A 257 8.63 8.86 -23.27
CA LEU A 257 9.98 9.37 -23.47
C LEU A 257 10.32 9.49 -24.96
N GLU A 258 9.99 8.48 -25.77
CA GLU A 258 10.20 8.54 -27.23
C GLU A 258 9.39 9.66 -27.88
N LEU A 259 8.13 9.84 -27.46
CA LEU A 259 7.26 10.90 -27.96
C LEU A 259 7.81 12.31 -27.66
N ILE A 260 8.27 12.53 -26.43
CA ILE A 260 8.78 13.85 -26.00
C ILE A 260 10.15 14.13 -26.61
N SER A 261 11.02 13.13 -26.66
CA SER A 261 12.38 13.30 -27.15
C SER A 261 12.48 13.27 -28.68
N GLY A 262 11.45 12.77 -29.37
CA GLY A 262 11.46 12.57 -30.82
C GLY A 262 12.52 11.56 -31.29
N THR A 263 13.05 10.73 -30.39
CA THR A 263 14.07 9.72 -30.68
C THR A 263 13.70 8.37 -30.10
N TYR A 264 14.23 7.32 -30.69
CA TYR A 264 14.09 5.96 -30.18
C TYR A 264 14.96 5.75 -28.93
N LEU A 265 14.52 4.88 -28.03
CA LEU A 265 15.22 4.60 -26.76
C LEU A 265 16.67 4.15 -26.95
N ASP A 266 16.98 3.44 -28.03
CA ASP A 266 18.33 2.92 -28.35
C ASP A 266 19.33 4.05 -28.66
N ARG A 267 18.85 5.20 -29.13
CA ARG A 267 19.66 6.37 -29.51
C ARG A 267 19.59 7.51 -28.49
N TYR A 268 18.73 7.39 -27.49
CA TYR A 268 18.47 8.45 -26.52
C TYR A 268 19.75 8.94 -25.83
N VAL A 269 20.52 8.02 -25.24
CA VAL A 269 21.73 8.34 -24.45
C VAL A 269 22.86 8.93 -25.31
N GLN A 270 22.84 8.70 -26.63
CA GLN A 270 23.82 9.28 -27.55
C GLN A 270 23.49 10.75 -27.89
N THR A 271 22.23 11.13 -27.70
CA THR A 271 21.69 12.43 -28.13
C THR A 271 21.52 13.38 -26.95
N PHE A 272 21.11 12.86 -25.79
CA PHE A 272 20.71 13.66 -24.64
C PHE A 272 21.52 13.32 -23.40
N THR A 273 21.80 14.37 -22.63
CA THR A 273 22.44 14.35 -21.31
C THR A 273 21.46 13.99 -20.19
N PHE A 274 21.97 13.76 -18.99
CA PHE A 274 21.13 13.52 -17.81
C PHE A 274 20.23 14.71 -17.46
N GLN A 275 20.71 15.95 -17.63
CA GLN A 275 19.92 17.15 -17.34
C GLN A 275 18.72 17.25 -18.29
N GLU A 276 18.92 16.93 -19.57
CA GLU A 276 17.82 16.86 -20.54
C GLU A 276 16.85 15.72 -20.22
N LEU A 277 17.35 14.58 -19.71
CA LEU A 277 16.50 13.51 -19.23
C LEU A 277 15.60 13.95 -18.06
N GLN A 278 16.10 14.77 -17.14
CA GLN A 278 15.29 15.35 -16.05
C GLN A 278 14.19 16.28 -16.60
N LEU A 279 14.52 17.10 -17.60
CA LEU A 279 13.53 17.95 -18.28
C LEU A 279 12.46 17.10 -18.97
N HIS A 280 12.85 16.06 -19.71
CA HIS A 280 11.91 15.16 -20.37
C HIS A 280 11.02 14.43 -19.35
N ALA A 281 11.58 13.93 -18.25
CA ALA A 281 10.80 13.29 -17.18
C ALA A 281 9.76 14.24 -16.56
N THR A 282 10.12 15.52 -16.40
CA THR A 282 9.20 16.57 -15.97
C THR A 282 8.08 16.77 -16.98
N SER A 283 8.41 16.87 -18.27
CA SER A 283 7.42 16.98 -19.35
C SER A 283 6.51 15.76 -19.46
N ILE A 284 7.00 14.54 -19.21
CA ILE A 284 6.16 13.34 -19.16
C ILE A 284 5.06 13.51 -18.12
N LEU A 285 5.43 13.95 -16.91
CA LEU A 285 4.48 14.16 -15.83
C LEU A 285 3.46 15.26 -16.19
N ASP A 286 3.93 16.39 -16.71
CA ASP A 286 3.10 17.56 -16.97
C ASP A 286 2.12 17.39 -18.13
N ILE A 287 2.49 16.60 -19.14
CA ILE A 287 1.67 16.39 -20.34
C ILE A 287 0.75 15.18 -20.15
N TYR A 288 1.28 14.06 -19.66
CA TYR A 288 0.57 12.78 -19.70
C TYR A 288 -0.06 12.35 -18.37
N ALA A 289 0.33 12.97 -17.25
CA ALA A 289 -0.30 12.73 -15.94
C ALA A 289 -1.19 13.89 -15.48
N ASN A 290 -1.50 14.85 -16.37
CA ASN A 290 -2.40 15.96 -16.05
C ASN A 290 -3.87 15.51 -16.11
N LEU A 291 -4.54 15.57 -14.97
CA LEU A 291 -5.94 15.17 -14.84
C LEU A 291 -6.88 16.05 -15.67
N GLU A 292 -6.58 17.35 -15.81
CA GLU A 292 -7.39 18.28 -16.62
C GLU A 292 -7.36 17.86 -18.08
N SER A 293 -6.18 17.56 -18.62
CA SER A 293 -6.02 17.06 -19.99
C SER A 293 -6.74 15.73 -20.20
N VAL A 294 -6.71 14.82 -19.24
CA VAL A 294 -7.47 13.56 -19.31
C VAL A 294 -8.97 13.83 -19.36
N GLN A 295 -9.46 14.76 -18.54
CA GLN A 295 -10.89 15.09 -18.47
C GLN A 295 -11.37 15.80 -19.75
N GLU A 296 -10.56 16.67 -20.34
CA GLU A 296 -10.81 17.28 -21.64
C GLU A 296 -10.92 16.21 -22.75
N LEU A 297 -9.96 15.27 -22.80
CA LEU A 297 -9.97 14.17 -23.78
C LEU A 297 -11.18 13.24 -23.61
N GLN A 298 -11.55 12.92 -22.36
CA GLN A 298 -12.75 12.13 -22.07
C GLN A 298 -14.02 12.85 -22.53
N THR A 299 -14.12 14.16 -22.29
CA THR A 299 -15.25 14.98 -22.70
C THR A 299 -15.34 15.05 -24.23
N ALA A 300 -14.23 15.27 -24.92
CA ALA A 300 -14.17 15.28 -26.38
C ALA A 300 -14.64 13.94 -26.96
N ARG A 301 -14.14 12.82 -26.42
CA ARG A 301 -14.54 11.48 -26.86
C ARG A 301 -16.02 11.18 -26.61
N ALA A 302 -16.58 11.64 -25.49
CA ALA A 302 -18.00 11.49 -25.22
C ALA A 302 -18.87 12.26 -26.23
N ASN A 303 -18.39 13.43 -26.68
CA ASN A 303 -19.07 14.24 -27.68
C ASN A 303 -18.96 13.67 -29.10
N GLU A 304 -17.93 12.89 -29.42
CA GLU A 304 -17.81 12.19 -30.73
C GLU A 304 -18.79 11.02 -30.89
N VAL A 305 -19.35 10.51 -29.79
CA VAL A 305 -20.28 9.36 -29.77
C VAL A 305 -21.75 9.81 -29.80
N LEU A 306 -22.02 11.12 -29.73
CA LEU A 306 -23.35 11.76 -29.88
C LEU A 306 -23.61 12.19 -31.33
#